data_AF-X6EZA1-F1
#
_entry.id   AF-X6EZA1-F1
#
_cell.length_a   1.000
_cell.length_b   1.000
_cell.length_c   1.000
_cell.angle_alpha   90.00
_cell.angle_beta   90.00
_cell.angle_gamma   90.00
#
_symmetry.space_group_name_H-M   'P 1'
#
loop_
_entity.id
_entity.type
_entity.pdbx_description
1 polymer ?
#
loop_
_entity_poly.entity_id
_entity_poly.type
_entity_poly.pdbx_seq_one_letter_code
_entity_poly.pdbx_strand_id
1 'polypeptide(L)'
;MMQMKALRAMVIAIAVATPFAAQSQEVDYDRLIAEWAKGRGEIVTPSAQKAALKAAAEGFSTKAISAGLNHEAADKIALAITDAGYVVAKPHGVTAKWSTGEYTFAWEDSGQFEAISKALEPELIYASLDRFPSIIVVVEPVPPVDYVTEINGETVTSVEKGVYRVDPGDVVVRVTRPTHPDCLWKGTLETGAKQQVDCKL
;
A
#
# COMPACT_ATOMS: atom_id res chain seq x y z
N MET A 1 68.43 29.33 -17.68
CA MET A 1 68.01 28.22 -18.57
C MET A 1 66.98 27.39 -17.84
N MET A 2 65.77 27.33 -18.40
CA MET A 2 64.62 26.58 -17.88
C MET A 2 64.89 25.07 -17.87
N GLN A 3 64.49 24.39 -16.79
CA GLN A 3 63.97 23.03 -16.89
C GLN A 3 62.70 22.88 -16.04
N MET A 4 61.56 22.83 -16.74
CA MET A 4 60.33 22.21 -16.28
C MET A 4 60.54 20.69 -16.18
N LYS A 5 60.26 20.09 -15.02
CA LYS A 5 59.77 18.71 -14.84
C LYS A 5 59.11 18.65 -13.46
N ALA A 6 58.02 17.96 -13.16
CA ALA A 6 56.92 17.36 -13.88
C ALA A 6 55.93 16.96 -12.76
N LEU A 7 54.64 17.23 -12.96
CA LEU A 7 53.54 16.78 -12.11
C LEU A 7 53.62 15.25 -11.91
N ARG A 8 53.50 14.78 -10.66
CA ARG A 8 52.93 13.47 -10.34
C ARG A 8 52.02 13.62 -9.13
N ALA A 9 50.80 14.08 -9.37
CA ALA A 9 49.69 13.91 -8.45
C ALA A 9 49.28 12.44 -8.49
N MET A 10 49.58 11.70 -7.42
CA MET A 10 49.13 10.33 -7.25
C MET A 10 47.72 10.38 -6.64
N VAL A 11 46.70 10.35 -7.49
CA VAL A 11 45.31 10.14 -7.06
C VAL A 11 45.16 8.65 -6.75
N ILE A 12 45.16 8.31 -5.46
CA ILE A 12 44.74 6.98 -5.01
C ILE A 12 43.21 7.00 -5.05
N ALA A 13 42.64 6.47 -6.13
CA ALA A 13 41.22 6.14 -6.19
C ALA A 13 40.98 4.96 -5.23
N ILE A 14 40.53 5.26 -4.01
CA ILE A 14 39.98 4.24 -3.12
C ILE A 14 38.60 3.91 -3.68
N ALA A 15 38.53 2.86 -4.50
CA ALA A 15 37.29 2.21 -4.84
C ALA A 15 36.74 1.58 -3.56
N VAL A 16 35.83 2.29 -2.88
CA VAL A 16 35.01 1.68 -1.84
C VAL A 16 33.99 0.81 -2.58
N ALA A 17 34.38 -0.43 -2.88
CA ALA A 17 33.42 -1.47 -3.16
C ALA A 17 32.71 -1.77 -1.85
N THR A 18 31.63 -1.05 -1.54
CA THR A 18 30.66 -1.54 -0.57
C THR A 18 30.05 -2.79 -1.18
N PRO A 19 30.23 -3.98 -0.59
CA PRO A 19 29.41 -5.11 -0.98
C PRO A 19 27.98 -4.69 -0.70
N PHE A 20 27.16 -4.57 -1.74
CA PHE A 20 25.72 -4.64 -1.60
C PHE A 20 25.44 -6.03 -1.04
N ALA A 21 25.50 -6.18 0.28
CA ALA A 21 24.77 -7.26 0.93
C ALA A 21 23.33 -6.99 0.54
N ALA A 22 22.83 -7.75 -0.43
CA ALA A 22 21.45 -7.66 -0.87
C ALA A 22 20.58 -8.02 0.35
N GLN A 23 20.14 -6.96 1.05
CA GLN A 23 19.38 -7.04 2.27
C GLN A 23 18.03 -7.66 1.91
N SER A 24 17.58 -8.62 2.70
CA SER A 24 16.24 -9.18 2.51
C SER A 24 15.22 -8.06 2.57
N GLN A 25 14.35 -7.98 1.56
CA GLN A 25 13.21 -7.08 1.60
C GLN A 25 12.04 -7.80 2.26
N GLU A 26 11.50 -7.16 3.29
CA GLU A 26 10.40 -7.67 4.09
C GLU A 26 9.21 -6.72 3.92
N VAL A 27 8.07 -7.27 3.50
CA VAL A 27 6.86 -6.49 3.22
C VAL A 27 5.71 -7.00 4.07
N ASP A 28 5.21 -6.11 4.93
CA ASP A 28 3.99 -6.25 5.72
C ASP A 28 2.98 -5.23 5.18
N TYR A 29 1.97 -5.72 4.48
CA TYR A 29 1.05 -4.87 3.73
C TYR A 29 0.05 -4.13 4.62
N ASP A 30 -0.36 -4.73 5.73
CA ASP A 30 -1.23 -4.06 6.72
C ASP A 30 -0.51 -2.86 7.33
N ARG A 31 0.76 -3.06 7.73
CA ARG A 31 1.58 -1.96 8.26
C ARG A 31 1.78 -0.86 7.22
N LEU A 32 2.07 -1.21 5.96
CA LEU A 32 2.27 -0.22 4.90
C LEU A 32 1.03 0.65 4.65
N ILE A 33 -0.16 0.04 4.63
CA ILE A 33 -1.42 0.76 4.42
C ILE A 33 -1.73 1.65 5.63
N ALA A 34 -1.53 1.14 6.85
CA ALA A 34 -1.72 1.91 8.08
C ALA A 34 -0.78 3.13 8.17
N GLU A 35 0.49 2.96 7.82
CA GLU A 35 1.47 4.06 7.79
C GLU A 35 1.13 5.11 6.73
N TRP A 36 0.72 4.68 5.53
CA TRP A 36 0.24 5.56 4.48
C TRP A 36 -0.98 6.36 4.92
N ALA A 37 -1.98 5.70 5.50
CA ALA A 37 -3.22 6.31 5.96
C ALA A 37 -2.92 7.35 7.07
N LYS A 38 -2.11 6.97 8.05
CA LYS A 38 -1.66 7.83 9.15
C LYS A 38 -0.89 9.05 8.65
N GLY A 39 0.04 8.88 7.71
CA GLY A 39 0.84 9.97 7.14
C GLY A 39 -0.01 11.03 6.44
N ARG A 40 -1.21 10.67 5.98
CA ARG A 40 -2.14 11.56 5.28
C ARG A 40 -3.30 12.06 6.14
N GLY A 41 -3.46 11.52 7.36
CA GLY A 41 -4.65 11.78 8.17
C GLY A 41 -5.94 11.24 7.53
N GLU A 42 -5.81 10.15 6.77
CA GLU A 42 -6.91 9.49 6.07
C GLU A 42 -7.18 8.13 6.73
N ILE A 43 -8.39 7.60 6.54
CA ILE A 43 -8.84 6.29 7.01
C ILE A 43 -9.13 5.46 5.77
N VAL A 44 -8.56 4.27 5.65
CA VAL A 44 -8.85 3.34 4.55
C VAL A 44 -9.93 2.37 5.02
N THR A 45 -11.06 2.26 4.30
CA THR A 45 -12.09 1.27 4.66
C THR A 45 -11.57 -0.15 4.43
N PRO A 46 -12.08 -1.16 5.16
CA PRO A 46 -11.72 -2.56 4.92
C PRO A 46 -11.90 -2.99 3.46
N SER A 47 -13.01 -2.59 2.83
CA SER A 47 -13.27 -2.79 1.40
C SER A 47 -12.19 -2.16 0.50
N ALA A 48 -11.85 -0.89 0.75
CA ALA A 48 -10.80 -0.20 -0.01
C ALA A 48 -9.43 -0.86 0.19
N GLN A 49 -9.08 -1.23 1.42
CA GLN A 49 -7.84 -1.98 1.69
C GLN A 49 -7.76 -3.25 0.85
N LYS A 50 -8.83 -4.06 0.85
CA LYS A 50 -8.91 -5.28 0.04
C LYS A 50 -8.77 -5.00 -1.45
N ALA A 51 -9.43 -3.95 -1.96
CA ALA A 51 -9.32 -3.55 -3.36
C ALA A 51 -7.90 -3.10 -3.72
N ALA A 52 -7.21 -2.34 -2.85
CA ALA A 52 -5.83 -1.91 -3.07
C ALA A 52 -4.86 -3.09 -3.08
N LEU A 53 -5.02 -4.05 -2.15
CA LEU A 53 -4.20 -5.26 -2.10
C LEU A 53 -4.39 -6.10 -3.36
N LYS A 54 -5.63 -6.25 -3.83
CA LYS A 54 -5.92 -6.96 -5.09
C LYS A 54 -5.26 -6.27 -6.29
N ALA A 55 -5.40 -4.96 -6.43
CA ALA A 55 -4.78 -4.21 -7.52
C ALA A 55 -3.23 -4.30 -7.48
N ALA A 56 -2.65 -4.25 -6.28
CA ALA A 56 -1.21 -4.43 -6.09
C ALA A 56 -0.75 -5.85 -6.44
N ALA A 57 -1.53 -6.88 -6.08
CA ALA A 57 -1.26 -8.27 -6.44
C ALA A 57 -1.26 -8.48 -7.97
N GLU A 58 -2.23 -7.90 -8.68
CA GLU A 58 -2.29 -7.95 -10.15
C GLU A 58 -1.09 -7.23 -10.80
N GLY A 59 -0.74 -6.05 -10.26
CA GLY A 59 0.44 -5.29 -10.68
C GLY A 59 1.74 -6.04 -10.43
N PHE A 60 1.85 -6.71 -9.29
CA PHE A 60 2.97 -7.57 -8.93
C PHE A 60 3.09 -8.74 -9.92
N SER A 61 2.03 -9.53 -10.13
CA SER A 61 2.06 -10.69 -11.04
C SER A 61 2.53 -10.28 -12.43
N THR A 62 1.99 -9.18 -12.97
CA THR A 62 2.37 -8.66 -14.28
C THR A 62 3.86 -8.34 -14.36
N LYS A 63 4.40 -7.63 -13.37
CA LYS A 63 5.83 -7.25 -13.31
C LYS A 63 6.73 -8.46 -13.07
N ALA A 64 6.36 -9.35 -12.15
CA ALA A 64 7.13 -10.52 -11.77
C ALA A 64 7.25 -11.54 -12.92
N ILE A 65 6.15 -11.82 -13.62
CA ILE A 65 6.15 -12.68 -14.80
C ILE A 65 7.02 -12.08 -15.92
N SER A 66 6.90 -10.76 -16.15
CA SER A 66 7.74 -10.05 -17.12
C SER A 66 9.23 -10.07 -16.75
N ALA A 67 9.54 -10.18 -15.46
CA ALA A 67 10.89 -10.35 -14.92
C ALA A 67 11.39 -11.81 -14.93
N GLY A 68 10.61 -12.74 -15.47
CA GLY A 68 11.00 -14.15 -15.62
C GLY A 68 10.61 -15.05 -14.45
N LEU A 69 9.78 -14.59 -13.51
CA LEU A 69 9.18 -15.46 -12.51
C LEU A 69 8.14 -16.37 -13.19
N ASN A 70 8.10 -17.64 -12.81
CA ASN A 70 7.07 -18.55 -13.32
C ASN A 70 5.69 -18.17 -12.75
N HIS A 71 4.63 -18.54 -13.49
CA HIS A 71 3.26 -18.20 -13.13
C HIS A 71 2.84 -18.73 -11.74
N GLU A 72 3.23 -19.96 -11.39
CA GLU A 72 2.88 -20.54 -10.10
C GLU A 72 3.44 -19.71 -8.94
N ALA A 73 4.73 -19.35 -9.00
CA ALA A 73 5.37 -18.53 -7.98
C ALA A 73 4.76 -17.13 -7.93
N ALA A 74 4.48 -16.51 -9.08
CA ALA A 74 3.80 -15.22 -9.15
C ALA A 74 2.42 -15.27 -8.47
N ASP A 75 1.61 -16.27 -8.79
CA ASP A 75 0.26 -16.44 -8.22
C ASP A 75 0.28 -16.68 -6.72
N LYS A 76 1.23 -17.48 -6.21
CA LYS A 76 1.38 -17.74 -4.76
C LYS A 76 1.81 -16.50 -3.99
N ILE A 77 2.69 -15.68 -4.55
CA ILE A 77 3.10 -14.43 -3.92
C ILE A 77 1.95 -13.42 -3.99
N ALA A 78 1.28 -13.29 -5.14
CA ALA A 78 0.10 -12.43 -5.31
C ALA A 78 -1.04 -12.79 -4.36
N LEU A 79 -1.22 -14.08 -4.06
CA LEU A 79 -2.15 -14.54 -3.02
C LEU A 79 -1.76 -14.01 -1.64
N ALA A 80 -0.48 -14.06 -1.29
CA ALA A 80 0.00 -13.45 -0.05
C ALA A 80 -0.23 -11.94 -0.01
N ILE A 81 -0.02 -11.22 -1.11
CA ILE A 81 -0.35 -9.78 -1.18
C ILE A 81 -1.85 -9.56 -0.95
N THR A 82 -2.71 -10.31 -1.65
CA THR A 82 -4.17 -10.17 -1.59
C THR A 82 -4.72 -10.43 -0.19
N ASP A 83 -4.11 -11.36 0.55
CA ASP A 83 -4.51 -11.73 1.90
C ASP A 83 -3.87 -10.85 3.00
N ALA A 84 -3.24 -9.72 2.61
CA ALA A 84 -2.44 -8.89 3.50
C ALA A 84 -1.36 -9.67 4.25
N GLY A 85 -0.88 -10.74 3.64
CA GLY A 85 0.15 -11.60 4.17
C GLY A 85 1.54 -10.97 4.10
N TYR A 86 2.52 -11.83 4.21
CA TYR A 86 3.90 -11.46 4.45
C TYR A 86 4.80 -11.99 3.33
N VAL A 87 5.62 -11.12 2.75
CA VAL A 87 6.55 -11.51 1.68
C VAL A 87 7.97 -11.11 2.04
N VAL A 88 8.90 -12.07 1.95
CA VAL A 88 10.33 -11.87 2.13
C VAL A 88 11.06 -12.26 0.87
N ALA A 89 11.61 -11.27 0.17
CA ALA A 89 12.53 -11.50 -0.94
C ALA A 89 13.97 -11.53 -0.42
N LYS A 90 14.75 -12.50 -0.87
CA LYS A 90 16.17 -12.72 -0.57
C LYS A 90 16.95 -12.91 -1.87
N PRO A 91 18.28 -12.77 -1.87
CA PRO A 91 19.09 -12.89 -3.09
C PRO A 91 18.89 -14.19 -3.89
N HIS A 92 18.47 -15.27 -3.23
CA HIS A 92 18.32 -16.60 -3.82
C HIS A 92 16.90 -17.17 -3.72
N GLY A 93 15.90 -16.32 -3.45
CA GLY A 93 14.52 -16.78 -3.38
C GLY A 93 13.57 -15.84 -2.68
N VAL A 94 12.32 -16.25 -2.61
CA VAL A 94 11.23 -15.55 -1.96
C VAL A 94 10.43 -16.51 -1.09
N THR A 95 10.03 -16.04 0.07
CA THR A 95 9.07 -16.71 0.94
C THR A 95 7.83 -15.82 1.05
N ALA A 96 6.67 -16.39 0.73
CA ALA A 96 5.37 -15.74 0.84
C ALA A 96 4.50 -16.52 1.83
N LYS A 97 3.89 -15.84 2.79
CA LYS A 97 3.00 -16.43 3.80
C LYS A 97 1.66 -15.70 3.79
N TRP A 98 0.58 -16.44 3.95
CA TRP A 98 -0.79 -15.93 4.05
C TRP A 98 -1.54 -16.74 5.12
N SER A 99 -2.79 -16.36 5.42
CA SER A 99 -3.60 -16.89 6.52
C SER A 99 -3.70 -18.41 6.59
N THR A 100 -3.60 -19.09 5.45
CA THR A 100 -3.80 -20.54 5.33
C THR A 100 -2.60 -21.29 4.74
N GLY A 101 -1.47 -20.62 4.48
CA GLY A 101 -0.34 -21.28 3.85
C GLY A 101 0.93 -20.48 3.70
N GLU A 102 1.95 -21.16 3.19
CA GLU A 102 3.27 -20.63 2.91
C GLU A 102 3.78 -21.21 1.60
N TYR A 103 4.55 -20.40 0.86
CA TYR A 103 5.21 -20.79 -0.37
C TYR A 103 6.64 -20.25 -0.35
N THR A 104 7.61 -21.10 -0.69
CA THR A 104 8.99 -20.69 -0.87
C THR A 104 9.46 -21.09 -2.25
N PHE A 105 10.02 -20.14 -2.98
CA PHE A 105 10.59 -20.34 -4.30
C PHE A 105 12.05 -19.89 -4.29
N ALA A 106 12.94 -20.72 -4.82
CA ALA A 106 14.35 -20.42 -4.94
C ALA A 106 14.69 -20.05 -6.38
N TRP A 107 15.65 -19.13 -6.54
CA TRP A 107 16.21 -18.76 -7.83
C TRP A 107 17.73 -18.66 -7.75
N GLU A 108 18.38 -18.83 -8.90
CA GLU A 108 19.85 -18.79 -9.01
C GLU A 108 20.37 -17.41 -9.43
N ASP A 109 19.57 -16.63 -10.16
CA ASP A 109 19.98 -15.34 -10.73
C ASP A 109 19.71 -14.17 -9.77
N SER A 110 20.77 -13.46 -9.39
CA SER A 110 20.66 -12.23 -8.59
C SER A 110 19.87 -11.10 -9.27
N GLY A 111 19.79 -11.09 -10.61
CA GLY A 111 18.95 -10.14 -11.35
C GLY A 111 17.46 -10.34 -11.09
N GLN A 112 17.05 -11.58 -10.77
CA GLN A 112 15.66 -11.87 -10.37
C GLN A 112 15.34 -11.27 -9.00
N PHE A 113 16.30 -11.24 -8.07
CA PHE A 113 16.09 -10.60 -6.77
C PHE A 113 15.79 -9.11 -6.92
N GLU A 114 16.57 -8.36 -7.71
CA GLU A 114 16.32 -6.93 -7.93
C GLU A 114 14.94 -6.69 -8.57
N ALA A 115 14.61 -7.45 -9.60
CA ALA A 115 13.34 -7.28 -10.32
C ALA A 115 12.11 -7.64 -9.46
N ILE A 116 12.19 -8.70 -8.65
CA ILE A 116 11.12 -9.09 -7.72
C ILE A 116 10.99 -8.11 -6.57
N SER A 117 12.12 -7.66 -6.00
CA SER A 117 12.14 -6.62 -4.96
C SER A 117 11.44 -5.35 -5.46
N LYS A 118 11.76 -4.93 -6.68
CA LYS A 118 11.11 -3.81 -7.37
C LYS A 118 9.61 -4.02 -7.62
N ALA A 119 9.18 -5.27 -7.85
CA ALA A 119 7.77 -5.60 -8.01
C ALA A 119 7.01 -5.60 -6.67
N LEU A 120 7.71 -5.80 -5.55
CA LEU A 120 7.16 -5.81 -4.19
C LEU A 120 7.15 -4.43 -3.51
N GLU A 121 7.71 -3.40 -4.15
CA GLU A 121 7.79 -2.08 -3.55
C GLU A 121 6.38 -1.51 -3.24
N PRO A 122 6.23 -0.72 -2.15
CA PRO A 122 4.94 -0.21 -1.68
C PRO A 122 4.18 0.65 -2.70
N GLU A 123 4.86 1.19 -3.71
CA GLU A 123 4.36 2.11 -4.71
C GLU A 123 3.13 1.55 -5.46
N LEU A 124 3.04 0.23 -5.64
CA LEU A 124 1.85 -0.38 -6.26
C LEU A 124 0.59 -0.20 -5.41
N ILE A 125 0.73 -0.33 -4.09
CA ILE A 125 -0.38 -0.13 -3.15
C ILE A 125 -0.68 1.35 -3.03
N TYR A 126 0.34 2.19 -2.86
CA TYR A 126 0.15 3.63 -2.71
C TYR A 126 -0.52 4.24 -3.94
N ALA A 127 -0.08 3.87 -5.15
CA ALA A 127 -0.69 4.31 -6.39
C ALA A 127 -2.15 3.84 -6.52
N SER A 128 -2.49 2.67 -5.97
CA SER A 128 -3.88 2.19 -5.93
C SER A 128 -4.74 3.01 -4.98
N LEU A 129 -4.26 3.23 -3.74
CA LEU A 129 -4.95 4.02 -2.73
C LEU A 129 -5.13 5.48 -3.12
N ASP A 130 -4.13 6.10 -3.75
CA ASP A 130 -4.22 7.50 -4.20
C ASP A 130 -5.33 7.71 -5.25
N ARG A 131 -5.62 6.67 -6.04
CA ARG A 131 -6.68 6.68 -7.07
C ARG A 131 -8.07 6.47 -6.48
N PHE A 132 -8.21 5.92 -5.28
CA PHE A 132 -9.53 5.70 -4.72
C PHE A 132 -10.24 7.01 -4.36
N PRO A 133 -11.56 7.10 -4.57
CA PRO A 133 -12.32 8.25 -4.10
C PRO A 133 -12.19 8.44 -2.59
N SER A 134 -12.44 9.67 -2.14
CA SER A 134 -12.44 10.03 -0.73
C SER A 134 -13.77 10.63 -0.30
N ILE A 135 -14.26 10.22 0.86
CA ILE A 135 -15.43 10.79 1.53
C ILE A 135 -14.97 11.56 2.76
N ILE A 136 -15.38 12.82 2.87
CA ILE A 136 -15.14 13.68 4.02
C ILE A 136 -16.43 13.71 4.83
N VAL A 137 -16.47 13.02 5.97
CA VAL A 137 -17.62 13.06 6.88
C VAL A 137 -17.36 14.12 7.93
N VAL A 138 -18.29 15.07 8.06
CA VAL A 138 -18.26 16.15 9.06
C VAL A 138 -19.51 16.04 9.91
N VAL A 139 -19.37 15.92 11.23
CA VAL A 139 -20.50 15.80 12.16
C VAL A 139 -20.64 17.07 13.02
N GLU A 140 -21.83 17.68 13.01
CA GLU A 140 -22.17 18.88 13.78
C GLU A 140 -23.37 18.64 14.73
N PRO A 141 -23.42 19.28 15.92
CA PRO A 141 -22.36 20.06 16.58
C PRO A 141 -21.26 19.12 17.09
N VAL A 142 -19.99 19.53 17.11
CA VAL A 142 -18.83 18.68 17.50
C VAL A 142 -19.07 18.07 18.90
N PRO A 143 -19.53 16.81 19.01
CA PRO A 143 -19.79 16.18 20.29
C PRO A 143 -18.56 15.33 20.70
N PRO A 144 -18.51 14.77 21.92
CA PRO A 144 -17.70 13.56 22.11
C PRO A 144 -18.09 12.54 21.03
N VAL A 145 -17.13 11.79 20.47
CA VAL A 145 -17.40 10.77 19.44
C VAL A 145 -18.19 9.60 20.04
N ASP A 146 -19.50 9.78 20.14
CA ASP A 146 -20.50 8.84 20.67
C ASP A 146 -21.42 8.28 19.57
N TYR A 147 -21.03 8.51 18.32
CA TYR A 147 -21.72 8.06 17.11
C TYR A 147 -20.94 7.00 16.36
N VAL A 148 -21.65 6.20 15.57
CA VAL A 148 -21.08 5.16 14.71
C VAL A 148 -21.13 5.62 13.26
N THR A 149 -19.99 5.54 12.57
CA THR A 149 -19.88 5.79 11.13
C THR A 149 -19.78 4.45 10.41
N GLU A 150 -20.64 4.26 9.42
CA GLU A 150 -20.62 3.11 8.52
C GLU A 150 -20.53 3.58 7.08
N ILE A 151 -19.65 2.94 6.31
CA ILE A 151 -19.50 3.18 4.88
C ILE A 151 -19.65 1.84 4.17
N ASN A 152 -20.60 1.74 3.25
CA ASN A 152 -20.96 0.49 2.57
C ASN A 152 -21.32 -0.67 3.51
N GLY A 153 -21.88 -0.34 4.68
CA GLY A 153 -22.24 -1.32 5.71
C GLY A 153 -21.06 -1.79 6.56
N GLU A 154 -19.85 -1.24 6.35
CA GLU A 154 -18.67 -1.51 7.18
C GLU A 154 -18.56 -0.44 8.26
N THR A 155 -18.46 -0.85 9.53
CA THR A 155 -18.14 0.08 10.63
C THR A 155 -16.70 0.56 10.49
N VAL A 156 -16.53 1.87 10.44
CA VAL A 156 -15.22 2.52 10.33
C VAL A 156 -14.93 3.36 11.57
N THR A 157 -13.68 3.76 11.77
CA THR A 157 -13.32 4.65 12.87
C THR A 157 -14.09 5.97 12.76
N SER A 158 -14.96 6.24 13.73
CA SER A 158 -15.63 7.54 13.87
C SER A 158 -14.63 8.59 14.37
N VAL A 159 -14.59 9.73 13.70
CA VAL A 159 -13.83 10.91 14.10
C VAL A 159 -14.63 12.16 13.72
N GLU A 160 -14.41 13.27 14.41
CA GLU A 160 -15.17 14.52 14.22
C GLU A 160 -15.18 15.00 12.76
N LYS A 161 -14.01 14.92 12.12
CA LYS A 161 -13.81 15.16 10.70
C LYS A 161 -12.93 14.07 10.13
N GLY A 162 -13.54 13.12 9.44
CA GLY A 162 -12.85 11.96 8.87
C GLY A 162 -12.75 12.05 7.36
N VAL A 163 -11.57 11.72 6.82
CA VAL A 163 -11.37 11.52 5.38
C VAL A 163 -11.21 10.03 5.13
N TYR A 164 -12.18 9.41 4.46
CA TYR A 164 -12.27 7.98 4.25
C TYR A 164 -11.98 7.63 2.79
N ARG A 165 -11.03 6.73 2.53
CA ARG A 165 -10.81 6.12 1.22
C ARG A 165 -11.74 4.94 1.03
N VAL A 166 -12.47 4.95 -0.08
CA VAL A 166 -13.53 3.98 -0.40
C VAL A 166 -13.29 3.41 -1.80
N ASP A 167 -13.79 2.21 -2.06
CA ASP A 167 -13.78 1.63 -3.41
C ASP A 167 -14.62 2.50 -4.37
N PRO A 168 -14.19 2.78 -5.62
CA PRO A 168 -15.06 3.39 -6.63
C PRO A 168 -16.35 2.60 -6.86
N GLY A 169 -17.42 3.32 -7.18
CA GLY A 169 -18.74 2.75 -7.42
C GLY A 169 -19.80 3.33 -6.48
N ASP A 170 -20.83 2.56 -6.21
CA ASP A 170 -21.93 2.98 -5.34
C ASP A 170 -21.48 2.99 -3.88
N VAL A 171 -21.66 4.14 -3.24
CA VAL A 171 -21.28 4.36 -1.85
C VAL A 171 -22.47 4.79 -1.02
N VAL A 172 -22.59 4.18 0.16
CA VAL A 172 -23.58 4.52 1.18
C VAL A 172 -22.84 4.92 2.45
N VAL A 173 -23.08 6.14 2.93
CA VAL A 173 -22.58 6.62 4.22
C VAL A 173 -23.74 6.69 5.19
N ARG A 174 -23.61 6.04 6.34
CA ARG A 174 -24.58 6.11 7.43
C ARG A 174 -23.86 6.52 8.71
N VAL A 175 -24.29 7.61 9.32
CA VAL A 175 -23.81 8.05 10.63
C VAL A 175 -24.98 8.01 11.61
N THR A 176 -24.83 7.24 12.69
CA THR A 176 -25.89 6.98 13.66
C THR A 176 -25.48 7.43 15.05
N ARG A 177 -26.41 8.07 15.78
CA ARG A 177 -26.22 8.48 17.17
C ARG A 177 -27.51 8.22 17.96
N PRO A 178 -27.45 7.68 19.19
CA PRO A 178 -28.66 7.46 19.99
C PRO A 178 -29.50 8.73 20.09
N THR A 179 -30.82 8.60 19.96
CA THR A 179 -31.80 9.71 20.05
C THR A 179 -31.80 10.73 18.91
N HIS A 180 -30.92 10.59 17.91
CA HIS A 180 -30.91 11.42 16.71
C HIS A 180 -31.31 10.62 15.46
N PRO A 181 -31.91 11.26 14.44
CA PRO A 181 -32.15 10.60 13.16
C PRO A 181 -30.82 10.29 12.46
N ASP A 182 -30.77 9.15 11.77
CA ASP A 182 -29.60 8.75 10.99
C ASP A 182 -29.26 9.80 9.92
N CYS A 183 -27.98 10.16 9.84
CA CYS A 183 -27.46 10.86 8.68
C CYS A 183 -27.14 9.83 7.59
N LEU A 184 -27.91 9.84 6.50
CA LEU A 184 -27.74 8.91 5.39
C LEU A 184 -27.43 9.66 4.11
N TRP A 185 -26.32 9.29 3.47
CA TRP A 185 -25.97 9.74 2.12
C TRP A 185 -25.74 8.54 1.21
N LYS A 186 -26.11 8.67 -0.06
CA LYS A 186 -25.89 7.68 -1.11
C LYS A 186 -25.47 8.37 -2.39
N GLY A 187 -24.51 7.79 -3.10
CA GLY A 187 -24.10 8.28 -4.41
C GLY A 187 -23.05 7.38 -5.06
N THR A 188 -22.80 7.58 -6.34
CA THR A 188 -21.75 6.87 -7.08
C THR A 188 -20.50 7.74 -7.15
N LEU A 189 -19.34 7.20 -6.76
CA LEU A 189 -18.06 7.91 -6.79
C LEU A 189 -17.11 7.27 -7.80
N GLU A 190 -16.58 8.09 -8.69
CA GLU A 190 -15.53 7.69 -9.62
C GLU A 190 -14.14 7.74 -8.96
N THR A 191 -13.17 7.09 -9.60
CA THR A 191 -11.74 7.16 -9.24
C THR A 191 -11.29 8.61 -9.02
N GLY A 192 -10.69 8.89 -7.86
CA GLY A 192 -10.16 10.20 -7.48
C GLY A 192 -11.23 11.23 -7.09
N ALA A 193 -12.52 10.89 -7.14
CA ALA A 193 -13.59 11.79 -6.72
C ALA A 193 -13.49 12.13 -5.23
N LYS A 194 -13.92 13.34 -4.88
CA LYS A 194 -14.01 13.79 -3.49
C LYS A 194 -15.45 14.17 -3.19
N GLN A 195 -16.00 13.64 -2.10
CA GLN A 195 -17.35 13.94 -1.65
C GLN A 195 -17.31 14.38 -0.19
N GLN A 196 -18.05 15.44 0.16
CA GLN A 196 -18.28 15.82 1.55
C GLN A 196 -19.69 15.42 1.98
N VAL A 197 -19.84 14.87 3.18
CA VAL A 197 -21.12 14.51 3.79
C VAL A 197 -21.21 15.22 5.14
N ASP A 198 -22.06 16.24 5.19
CA ASP A 198 -22.31 17.02 6.39
C ASP A 198 -23.50 16.41 7.16
N CYS A 199 -23.23 15.91 8.35
CA CYS A 199 -24.19 15.24 9.21
C CYS A 199 -24.55 16.11 10.42
N LYS A 200 -25.85 16.23 10.68
CA LYS A 200 -26.37 16.92 11.86
C LYS A 200 -27.00 15.91 12.81
N LEU A 201 -26.33 15.68 13.93
CA LEU A 201 -26.66 14.66 14.94
C LEU A 201 -26.64 15.27 16.35
#